data_AF-A0A964V7V5-F1
#
_entry.id   AF-A0A964V7V5-F1
#
_cell.length_a   1.000
_cell.length_b   1.000
_cell.length_c   1.000
_cell.angle_alpha   90.00
_cell.angle_beta   90.00
_cell.angle_gamma   90.00
#
_symmetry.space_group_name_H-M   'P 1'
#
loop_
_entity.id
_entity.type
_entity.pdbx_description
1 polymer ?
#
loop_
_entity_poly.entity_id
_entity_poly.type
_entity_poly.pdbx_seq_one_letter_code
_entity_poly.pdbx_strand_id
1 'polypeptide(L)'
;MSPQPMERKATGGRERPLELPERWSVGQKAEVVLRLLRGDDLGELSREVQVTPPELEEWRRVFLEGGRQGLKSRSRSPAWRPD
;
A
#
# COMPACT_ATOMS: atom_id res chain seq x y z
N MET A 1 37.47 40.22 14.58
CA MET A 1 36.10 39.68 14.57
C MET A 1 35.96 38.66 15.68
N SER A 2 35.15 38.98 16.69
CA SER A 2 34.70 38.12 17.79
C SER A 2 33.66 37.07 17.33
N PRO A 3 33.36 36.06 18.16
CA PRO A 3 32.94 34.70 17.78
C PRO A 3 31.41 34.55 17.66
N GLN A 4 30.93 33.40 17.12
CA GLN A 4 29.93 32.51 17.76
C GLN A 4 29.66 31.24 16.92
N PRO A 5 29.40 30.09 17.58
CA PRO A 5 28.97 28.83 16.99
C PRO A 5 27.47 28.85 16.75
N MET A 6 27.01 28.62 15.51
CA MET A 6 25.57 28.50 15.25
C MET A 6 25.11 27.08 15.53
N GLU A 7 24.65 26.92 16.78
CA GLU A 7 23.45 26.21 17.17
C GLU A 7 23.06 24.97 16.36
N ARG A 8 23.31 23.84 17.03
CA ARG A 8 22.40 22.71 17.08
C ARG A 8 20.94 23.19 17.08
N LYS A 9 20.23 22.97 15.99
CA LYS A 9 18.79 22.72 16.02
C LYS A 9 18.58 21.29 15.55
N ALA A 10 18.72 20.39 16.52
CA ALA A 10 18.02 19.12 16.51
C ALA A 10 16.53 19.43 16.48
N THR A 11 15.95 19.56 15.28
CA THR A 11 14.51 19.64 15.13
C THR A 11 13.99 18.23 14.92
N GLY A 12 13.38 17.72 15.98
CA GLY A 12 12.21 16.86 15.87
C GLY A 12 12.50 15.46 15.35
N GLY A 13 13.06 14.64 16.23
CA GLY A 13 12.55 13.30 16.45
C GLY A 13 12.31 12.46 15.19
N ARG A 14 13.34 11.73 14.76
CA ARG A 14 13.15 10.39 14.18
C ARG A 14 12.59 9.42 15.24
N GLU A 15 11.53 9.83 15.91
CA GLU A 15 10.72 8.98 16.74
C GLU A 15 9.72 8.38 15.77
N ARG A 16 10.18 7.44 14.93
CA ARG A 16 9.23 6.48 14.34
C ARG A 16 8.55 5.87 15.56
N PRO A 17 7.25 6.09 15.78
CA PRO A 17 6.59 5.55 16.94
C PRO A 17 6.87 4.05 16.94
N LEU A 18 7.51 3.62 18.03
CA LEU A 18 7.74 2.27 18.50
C LEU A 18 6.98 1.23 17.69
N GLU A 19 7.75 0.41 16.96
CA GLU A 19 7.42 -0.93 16.46
C GLU A 19 5.96 -1.34 16.66
N LEU A 20 5.09 -0.89 15.74
CA LEU A 20 3.73 -1.40 15.67
C LEU A 20 3.81 -2.86 15.17
N PRO A 21 3.10 -3.80 15.81
CA PRO A 21 3.17 -5.21 15.47
C PRO A 21 2.77 -5.42 14.00
N GLU A 22 3.69 -6.00 13.24
CA GLU A 22 3.47 -6.78 12.02
C GLU A 22 2.35 -6.27 11.08
N ARG A 23 2.39 -4.99 10.73
CA ARG A 23 1.44 -4.42 9.79
C ARG A 23 1.80 -4.89 8.38
N TRP A 24 0.97 -5.74 7.78
CA TRP A 24 1.09 -6.16 6.38
C TRP A 24 1.37 -4.95 5.47
N SER A 25 2.50 -5.00 4.76
CA SER A 25 2.85 -3.97 3.79
C SER A 25 1.87 -3.99 2.62
N VAL A 26 1.64 -2.83 1.98
CA VAL A 26 0.73 -2.72 0.83
C VAL A 26 1.12 -3.71 -0.29
N GLY A 27 2.42 -3.88 -0.54
CA GLY A 27 2.93 -4.87 -1.50
C GLY A 27 2.59 -6.31 -1.12
N GLN A 28 2.75 -6.67 0.16
CA GLN A 28 2.41 -8.01 0.63
C GLN A 28 0.91 -8.29 0.53
N LYS A 29 0.05 -7.32 0.87
CA LYS A 29 -1.40 -7.43 0.68
C LYS A 29 -1.76 -7.65 -0.80
N ALA A 30 -1.10 -6.91 -1.70
CA ALA A 30 -1.33 -7.06 -3.14
C ALA A 30 -0.93 -8.45 -3.63
N GLU A 31 0.23 -8.98 -3.21
CA GLU A 31 0.66 -10.34 -3.57
C GLU A 31 -0.33 -11.42 -3.10
N VAL A 32 -0.83 -11.31 -1.87
CA VAL A 32 -1.87 -12.20 -1.33
C VAL A 32 -3.14 -12.15 -2.17
N VAL A 33 -3.60 -10.95 -2.54
CA VAL A 33 -4.76 -10.79 -3.42
C VAL A 33 -4.50 -11.36 -4.82
N LEU A 34 -3.31 -11.19 -5.38
CA LEU A 34 -2.95 -11.75 -6.69
C LEU A 34 -2.95 -13.28 -6.68
N ARG A 35 -2.55 -13.93 -5.58
CA ARG A 35 -2.70 -15.38 -5.39
C ARG A 35 -4.17 -15.80 -5.40
N LEU A 36 -5.03 -15.10 -4.65
CA LEU A 36 -6.48 -15.36 -4.68
C LEU A 36 -7.09 -15.20 -6.08
N LEU A 37 -6.64 -14.21 -6.86
CA LEU A 37 -7.10 -14.00 -8.23
C LEU A 37 -6.59 -15.05 -9.21
N ARG A 38 -5.46 -15.72 -8.91
CA ARG A 38 -4.92 -16.83 -9.70
C ARG A 38 -5.68 -18.14 -9.46
N GLY A 39 -6.44 -18.22 -8.37
CA GLY A 39 -7.26 -19.38 -8.00
C GLY A 39 -6.73 -20.16 -6.79
N ASP A 40 -5.78 -19.61 -6.01
CA ASP A 40 -5.43 -20.19 -4.71
C ASP A 40 -6.68 -20.27 -3.80
N ASP A 41 -6.74 -21.33 -2.98
CA ASP A 41 -7.82 -21.51 -2.03
C ASP A 41 -7.77 -20.46 -0.91
N LEU A 42 -8.93 -19.83 -0.64
CA LEU A 42 -9.06 -18.79 0.37
C LEU A 42 -8.75 -19.30 1.78
N GLY A 43 -9.14 -20.54 2.10
CA GLY A 43 -8.94 -21.15 3.41
C GLY A 43 -7.50 -21.60 3.64
N GLU A 44 -6.83 -22.12 2.62
CA GLU A 44 -5.41 -22.45 2.65
C GLU A 44 -4.56 -21.18 2.82
N LEU A 45 -4.82 -20.17 1.98
CA LEU A 45 -4.08 -18.91 2.03
C LEU A 45 -4.31 -18.16 3.35
N SER A 46 -5.53 -18.18 3.89
CA SER A 46 -5.87 -17.62 5.19
C SER A 46 -5.02 -18.20 6.33
N ARG A 47 -4.80 -19.52 6.31
CA ARG A 47 -3.97 -20.19 7.32
C ARG A 47 -2.50 -19.88 7.14
N GLU A 48 -2.02 -19.83 5.90
CA GLU A 48 -0.62 -19.51 5.57
C GLU A 48 -0.25 -18.09 6.01
N VAL A 49 -1.10 -17.12 5.67
CA VAL A 49 -0.85 -15.70 5.94
C VAL A 49 -1.38 -15.25 7.30
N GLN A 50 -2.03 -16.15 8.05
CA GLN A 50 -2.68 -15.89 9.35
C GLN A 50 -3.67 -14.71 9.33
N VAL A 51 -4.31 -14.47 8.17
CA VAL A 51 -5.35 -13.44 7.98
C VAL A 51 -6.68 -14.14 7.83
N THR A 52 -7.73 -13.60 8.45
CA THR A 52 -9.06 -14.21 8.37
C THR A 52 -9.63 -14.16 6.94
N PRO A 53 -10.44 -15.16 6.52
CA PRO A 53 -11.09 -15.14 5.22
C PRO A 53 -11.85 -13.83 4.90
N PRO A 54 -12.67 -13.25 5.81
CA PRO A 54 -13.35 -11.99 5.52
C PRO A 54 -12.39 -10.81 5.31
N GLU A 55 -11.24 -10.78 6.00
CA GLU A 55 -10.25 -9.73 5.79
C GLU A 55 -9.52 -9.87 4.45
N LEU A 56 -9.26 -11.11 4.01
CA LEU A 56 -8.74 -11.39 2.66
C LEU A 56 -9.74 -11.00 1.57
N GLU A 57 -11.02 -11.28 1.77
CA GLU A 57 -12.09 -10.83 0.86
C GLU A 57 -12.15 -9.30 0.78
N GLU A 58 -11.98 -8.60 1.90
CA GLU A 58 -11.94 -7.14 1.92
C GLU A 58 -10.74 -6.60 1.13
N TRP A 59 -9.54 -7.18 1.30
CA TRP A 59 -8.37 -6.77 0.52
C TRP A 59 -8.59 -6.99 -0.98
N ARG A 60 -9.23 -8.10 -1.36
CA ARG A 60 -9.61 -8.37 -2.75
C ARG A 60 -10.57 -7.30 -3.29
N ARG A 61 -11.59 -6.91 -2.52
CA ARG A 61 -12.54 -5.87 -2.91
C ARG A 61 -11.86 -4.52 -3.14
N VAL A 62 -11.06 -4.08 -2.17
CA VAL A 62 -10.32 -2.80 -2.24
C VAL A 62 -9.36 -2.78 -3.43
N PHE A 63 -8.64 -3.88 -3.67
CA PHE A 63 -7.73 -4.01 -4.81
C PHE A 63 -8.46 -3.92 -6.16
N LEU A 64 -9.60 -4.61 -6.30
CA LEU A 64 -10.40 -4.58 -7.53
C LEU A 64 -10.99 -3.20 -7.80
N GLU A 65 -11.50 -2.51 -6.77
CA GLU A 65 -12.00 -1.15 -6.92
C GLU A 65 -10.88 -0.17 -7.33
N GLY A 66 -9.73 -0.24 -6.66
CA GLY A 66 -8.55 0.54 -7.03
C GLY A 66 -8.09 0.26 -8.46
N GLY A 67 -8.07 -1.01 -8.87
CA GLY A 67 -7.75 -1.43 -10.24
C GLY A 67 -8.70 -0.85 -11.28
N ARG A 68 -10.02 -0.87 -11.02
CA ARG A 68 -11.03 -0.27 -11.91
C ARG A 68 -10.83 1.24 -12.07
N GLN A 69 -10.56 1.95 -10.98
CA GLN A 69 -10.30 3.40 -11.01
C GLN A 69 -8.98 3.72 -11.76
N GLY A 70 -7.96 2.89 -11.59
CA GLY A 70 -6.69 3.00 -12.31
C GLY A 70 -6.87 2.84 -13.82
N LEU A 71 -7.70 1.89 -14.26
CA LEU A 71 -8.03 1.70 -15.67
C LEU A 71 -8.80 2.89 -16.25
N LYS A 72 -9.75 3.45 -15.50
CA LYS A 72 -10.52 4.65 -15.91
C LYS A 72 -9.65 5.91 -16.02
N SER A 73 -8.64 6.04 -15.17
CA SER A 73 -7.72 7.19 -15.19
C SER A 73 -6.85 7.20 -16.45
N ARG A 74 -6.48 6.02 -16.96
CA ARG A 74 -5.66 5.87 -18.17
C ARG A 74 -6.47 6.01 -19.47
N SER A 75 -7.79 5.87 -19.43
CA SER A 75 -8.68 6.14 -20.58
C SER A 75 -8.94 7.62 -20.82
N ARG A 76 -8.33 8.52 -20.03
CA ARG A 76 -8.17 9.92 -20.41
C ARG A 76 -7.09 10.02 -21.48
N SER A 77 -7.38 9.43 -22.64
CA SER A 77 -6.60 9.62 -23.85
C SER A 77 -6.44 11.12 -24.07
N PRO A 78 -5.24 11.61 -24.46
CA PRO A 78 -5.07 13.00 -24.83
C PRO A 78 -6.13 13.28 -25.89
N ALA A 79 -6.94 14.32 -25.66
CA ALA A 79 -7.93 14.77 -26.62
C ALA A 79 -7.18 14.97 -27.94
N TRP A 80 -7.37 14.02 -28.85
CA TRP A 80 -6.92 14.11 -30.22
C TRP A 80 -7.46 15.46 -30.72
N ARG A 81 -6.54 16.41 -30.93
CA ARG A 81 -6.84 17.68 -31.55
C ARG A 81 -6.51 17.50 -33.02
N PRO A 82 -7.50 17.35 -33.90
CA PRO A 82 -7.24 17.49 -35.33
C PRO A 82 -6.89 18.95 -35.60
N ASP A 83 -5.83 19.15 -36.39
CA ASP A 83 -5.48 20.41 -37.07
C ASP A 83 -6.46 20.65 -38.22
#